data_AF-A0A538KPV6-F1
#
_entry.id   AF-A0A538KPV6-F1
#
_cell.length_a   1.000
_cell.length_b   1.000
_cell.length_c   1.000
_cell.angle_alpha   90.00
_cell.angle_beta   90.00
_cell.angle_gamma   90.00
#
_symmetry.space_group_name_H-M   'P 1'
#
loop_
_entity.id
_entity.type
_entity.pdbx_description
1 polymer ?
#
loop_
_entity_poly.entity_id
_entity_poly.type
_entity_poly.pdbx_seq_one_letter_code
_entity_poly.pdbx_strand_id
1 'polypeptide(L)'
;MANRIELTLRPKADVKALDAKTAERIGRVARAETVELDEGGAVFGFSPTAGDAAIVRGHVEMAARFELGAHWHTRYELFSR
;
A
#
# COMPACT_ATOMS: atom_id res chain seq x y z
N MET A 1 16.17 -16.26 1.19
CA MET A 1 15.14 -15.32 1.70
C MET A 1 15.42 -13.97 1.08
N ALA A 2 14.57 -13.53 0.16
CA ALA A 2 14.73 -12.23 -0.50
C ALA A 2 14.39 -11.13 0.51
N ASN A 3 15.29 -10.16 0.68
CA ASN A 3 15.15 -9.06 1.62
C ASN A 3 14.16 -8.04 1.03
N ARG A 4 12.87 -8.33 1.07
CA ARG A 4 11.81 -7.54 0.40
C ARG A 4 11.24 -6.51 1.36
N ILE A 5 10.98 -5.30 0.88
CA ILE A 5 10.29 -4.27 1.65
C ILE A 5 8.78 -4.51 1.54
N GLU A 6 8.10 -4.61 2.68
CA GLU A 6 6.65 -4.83 2.73
C GLU A 6 5.96 -3.62 3.35
N LEU A 7 4.96 -3.09 2.65
CA LEU A 7 4.12 -2.01 3.10
C LEU A 7 2.68 -2.47 3.14
N THR A 8 2.04 -2.32 4.29
CA THR A 8 0.68 -2.79 4.53
C THR A 8 -0.26 -1.61 4.69
N LEU A 9 -1.23 -1.48 3.78
CA LEU A 9 -2.29 -0.49 3.84
C LEU A 9 -3.56 -1.15 4.36
N ARG A 10 -4.01 -0.78 5.56
CA ARG A 10 -5.21 -1.37 6.18
C ARG A 10 -6.27 -0.31 6.46
N PRO A 11 -7.56 -0.65 6.34
CA PRO A 11 -8.64 0.21 6.81
C PRO A 11 -8.59 0.32 8.35
N LYS A 12 -8.94 1.48 8.88
CA LYS A 12 -9.23 1.66 10.31
C LYS A 12 -10.56 0.99 10.67
N ALA A 13 -10.85 0.92 11.97
CA ALA A 13 -12.14 0.44 12.46
C ALA A 13 -13.31 1.16 11.75
N ASP A 14 -14.34 0.40 11.38
CA ASP A 14 -15.55 0.86 10.71
C ASP A 14 -15.36 1.47 9.30
N VAL A 15 -14.17 1.32 8.71
CA VAL A 15 -13.89 1.73 7.33
C VAL A 15 -14.08 0.54 6.40
N LYS A 16 -14.64 0.81 5.22
CA LYS A 16 -14.81 -0.18 4.15
C LYS A 16 -13.46 -0.82 3.81
N ALA A 17 -13.47 -2.15 3.70
CA ALA A 17 -12.33 -2.91 3.20
C ALA A 17 -11.88 -2.43 1.81
N LEU A 18 -10.57 -2.46 1.59
CA LEU A 18 -9.93 -2.20 0.32
C LEU A 18 -10.33 -3.30 -0.67
N ASP A 19 -10.87 -2.92 -1.82
CA ASP A 19 -11.17 -3.88 -2.88
C ASP A 19 -9.93 -4.23 -3.72
N ALA A 20 -9.97 -5.41 -4.33
CA ALA A 20 -8.87 -5.94 -5.13
C ALA A 20 -8.42 -4.99 -6.24
N LYS A 21 -9.38 -4.36 -6.93
CA LYS A 21 -9.08 -3.46 -8.05
C LYS A 21 -8.37 -2.20 -7.57
N THR A 22 -8.77 -1.65 -6.44
CA THR A 22 -8.15 -0.48 -5.83
C THR A 22 -6.75 -0.82 -5.34
N ALA A 23 -6.58 -1.97 -4.68
CA ALA A 23 -5.27 -2.46 -4.27
C ALA A 23 -4.32 -2.62 -5.48
N GLU A 24 -4.76 -3.28 -6.55
CA GLU A 24 -3.97 -3.45 -7.77
C GLU A 24 -3.58 -2.12 -8.41
N ARG A 25 -4.49 -1.14 -8.45
CA ARG A 25 -4.19 0.21 -8.96
C ARG A 25 -3.17 0.93 -8.11
N ILE A 26 -3.33 0.89 -6.79
CA ILE A 26 -2.36 1.48 -5.86
C ILE A 26 -0.98 0.83 -6.07
N GLY A 27 -0.92 -0.50 -6.14
CA GLY A 27 0.32 -1.23 -6.37
C GLY A 27 0.98 -0.89 -7.70
N ARG A 28 0.17 -0.78 -8.78
CA ARG A 28 0.67 -0.39 -10.11
C ARG A 28 1.25 1.03 -10.11
N VAL A 29 0.57 1.99 -9.50
CA VAL A 29 1.06 3.38 -9.40
C VAL A 29 2.29 3.45 -8.51
N ALA A 30 2.30 2.70 -7.40
CA ALA A 30 3.42 2.66 -6.47
C ALA A 30 4.63 1.85 -6.98
N ARG A 31 4.48 1.11 -8.10
CA ARG A 31 5.46 0.17 -8.65
C ARG A 31 5.78 -0.98 -7.69
N ALA A 32 4.78 -1.47 -6.98
CA ALA A 32 4.89 -2.70 -6.20
C ALA A 32 5.08 -3.90 -7.14
N GLU A 33 6.00 -4.80 -6.81
CA GLU A 33 6.21 -6.04 -7.56
C GLU A 33 5.09 -7.04 -7.29
N THR A 34 4.49 -6.93 -6.11
CA THR A 34 3.50 -7.87 -5.60
C THR A 34 2.48 -7.09 -4.77
N VAL A 35 1.22 -7.49 -4.91
CA VAL A 35 0.07 -6.94 -4.19
C VAL A 35 -0.74 -8.13 -3.69
N GLU A 36 -0.92 -8.22 -2.39
CA GLU A 36 -1.70 -9.26 -1.73
C GLU A 36 -2.79 -8.60 -0.89
N LEU A 37 -4.00 -9.15 -0.88
CA LEU A 37 -5.07 -8.66 -0.02
C LEU A 37 -5.00 -9.38 1.32
N ASP A 38 -5.10 -8.63 2.40
CA ASP A 38 -4.96 -9.16 3.76
C ASP A 38 -5.89 -8.42 4.72
N GLU A 39 -6.75 -9.15 5.43
CA GLU A 39 -7.67 -8.62 6.45
C GLU A 39 -8.46 -7.35 6.02
N GLY A 40 -8.84 -7.26 4.75
CA GLY A 40 -9.54 -6.10 4.20
C GLY A 40 -8.64 -4.90 3.88
N GLY A 41 -7.32 -5.05 3.99
CA GLY A 41 -6.29 -4.16 3.46
C GLY A 41 -5.50 -4.80 2.30
N ALA A 42 -4.34 -4.22 1.99
CA ALA A 42 -3.40 -4.75 1.01
C ALA A 42 -1.96 -4.68 1.52
N VAL A 43 -1.20 -5.73 1.24
CA VAL A 43 0.25 -5.82 1.41
C VAL A 43 0.87 -5.60 0.04
N PHE A 44 1.62 -4.51 -0.07
CA PHE A 44 2.47 -4.20 -1.20
C PHE A 44 3.87 -4.66 -0.87
N GLY A 45 4.59 -5.19 -1.84
CA GLY A 45 6.02 -5.24 -1.62
C GLY A 45 6.88 -5.04 -2.83
N PHE A 46 8.10 -4.70 -2.48
CA PHE A 46 9.05 -4.00 -3.32
C PHE A 46 10.39 -4.68 -3.18
N SER A 47 11.09 -4.87 -4.29
CA SER A 47 12.50 -5.24 -4.27
C SER A 47 13.29 -4.21 -3.46
N PRO A 48 14.31 -4.63 -2.69
CA PRO A 48 15.20 -3.70 -1.99
C PRO A 48 15.98 -2.79 -2.97
N THR A 49 16.07 -3.16 -4.25
CA THR A 49 16.66 -2.31 -5.29
C THR A 49 15.72 -1.21 -5.79
N ALA A 50 14.43 -1.23 -5.41
CA ALA A 50 13.46 -0.20 -5.78
C ALA A 50 13.70 1.12 -5.03
N GLY A 51 14.51 1.10 -3.98
CA GLY A 51 14.88 2.24 -3.14
C GLY A 51 14.72 1.93 -1.66
N ASP A 52 15.11 2.88 -0.81
CA ASP A 52 14.90 2.76 0.63
C ASP A 52 13.40 2.75 0.99
N ALA A 53 13.07 2.18 2.14
CA ALA A 53 11.70 2.05 2.64
C ALA A 53 10.90 3.38 2.61
N ALA A 54 11.58 4.52 2.83
CA ALA A 54 10.95 5.84 2.79
C ALA A 54 10.48 6.24 1.37
N ILE A 55 11.23 5.86 0.32
CA ILE A 55 10.89 6.17 -1.07
C ILE A 55 9.66 5.37 -1.50
N VAL A 56 9.70 4.05 -1.29
CA VAL A 56 8.56 3.17 -1.64
C VAL A 56 7.32 3.51 -0.81
N ARG A 57 7.50 3.97 0.44
CA ARG A 57 6.39 4.50 1.26
C ARG A 57 5.76 5.73 0.62
N GLY A 58 6.56 6.71 0.19
CA GLY A 58 6.07 7.89 -0.50
C GLY A 58 5.27 7.55 -1.76
N HIS A 59 5.71 6.54 -2.53
CA HIS A 59 4.97 6.06 -3.69
C HIS A 59 3.59 5.49 -3.32
N VAL A 60 3.51 4.66 -2.26
CA VAL A 60 2.23 4.12 -1.79
C VAL A 60 1.31 5.22 -1.25
N GLU A 61 1.85 6.19 -0.50
CA GLU A 61 1.05 7.31 0.03
C GLU A 61 0.48 8.19 -1.09
N MET A 62 1.26 8.46 -2.14
CA MET A 62 0.78 9.18 -3.33
C MET A 62 -0.28 8.38 -4.09
N ALA A 63 -0.04 7.09 -4.30
CA ALA A 63 -0.99 6.20 -4.97
C ALA A 63 -2.31 6.07 -4.19
N ALA A 64 -2.24 5.90 -2.87
CA ALA A 64 -3.39 5.89 -1.99
C ALA A 64 -4.14 7.21 -2.03
N ARG A 65 -3.44 8.35 -2.05
CA ARG A 65 -4.08 9.66 -2.22
C ARG A 65 -4.83 9.79 -3.55
N PHE A 66 -4.29 9.23 -4.63
CA PHE A 66 -4.91 9.28 -5.94
C PHE A 66 -6.16 8.39 -6.02
N GLU A 67 -6.08 7.14 -5.56
CA GLU A 67 -7.19 6.18 -5.68
C GLU A 67 -8.24 6.32 -4.56
N LEU A 68 -7.83 6.66 -3.34
CA LEU A 68 -8.73 6.76 -2.17
C LEU A 68 -9.11 8.20 -1.84
N GLY A 69 -8.45 9.19 -2.42
CA GLY A 69 -8.70 10.62 -2.21
C GLY A 69 -7.82 11.28 -1.14
N ALA A 70 -7.92 12.61 -1.03
CA ALA A 70 -7.05 13.43 -0.18
C ALA A 70 -7.04 13.04 1.31
N HIS A 71 -8.18 12.56 1.82
CA HIS A 71 -8.35 12.16 3.22
C HIS A 71 -8.20 10.65 3.43
N TRP A 72 -7.43 9.95 2.60
CA TRP A 72 -7.23 8.51 2.77
C TRP A 72 -6.66 8.18 4.17
N HIS A 73 -5.74 9.00 4.70
CA HIS A 73 -5.10 8.80 6.01
C HIS A 73 -6.06 8.90 7.21
N THR A 74 -7.26 9.46 7.04
CA THR A 74 -8.28 9.45 8.09
C THR A 74 -8.95 8.09 8.20
N ARG A 75 -8.96 7.31 7.11
CA ARG A 75 -9.67 6.04 6.96
C ARG A 75 -8.75 4.82 6.88
N TYR A 76 -7.52 4.99 6.43
CA TYR A 76 -6.56 3.92 6.24
C TYR A 76 -5.23 4.27 6.90
N GLU A 77 -4.47 3.24 7.26
CA GLU A 77 -3.17 3.33 7.90
C GLU A 77 -2.15 2.55 7.08
N LEU A 78 -0.93 3.09 7.00
CA LEU A 78 0.18 2.50 6.25
C LEU A 78 1.31 2.11 7.20
N PHE A 79 1.58 0.81 7.26
CA PHE A 79 2.60 0.20 8.11
C PHE A 79 3.74 -0.33 7.25
N SER A 80 4.97 -0.25 7.76
CA SER A 80 6.12 -0.97 7.20
C SER A 80 6.41 -2.18 8.07
N ARG A 81 6.63 -3.33 7.45
CA ARG A 81 7.06 -4.56 8.14
C ARG A 81 8.54 -4.82 7.95
#